data_AF-A0A2N9MLM6-F1
#
_entry.id   AF-A0A2N9MLM6-F1
#
_cell.length_a   1.000
_cell.length_b   1.000
_cell.length_c   1.000
_cell.angle_alpha   90.00
_cell.angle_beta   90.00
_cell.angle_gamma   90.00
#
_symmetry.space_group_name_H-M   'P 1'
#
loop_
_entity.id
_entity.type
_entity.pdbx_description
1 polymer ?
#
loop_
_entity_poly.entity_id
_entity_poly.type
_entity_poly.pdbx_seq_one_letter_code
_entity_poly.pdbx_strand_id
1 'polypeptide(L)'
;MTLTSTASLTAGAVNLPTKADTPEKIADAAKQFESLLIGQLLKTSREAGESGWMGTDSDDAGQIGMEMAEQQFARMLAANGGLGMAKMIGEGLTRSSNPQPTAESTAAESAG
;
A
#
# COMPACT_ATOMS: atom_id res chain seq x y z
N MET A 1 22.58 -3.29 36.27
CA MET A 1 22.87 -4.24 35.16
C MET A 1 21.59 -4.33 34.34
N THR A 2 21.52 -3.58 33.25
CA THR A 2 20.33 -3.37 32.40
C THR A 2 20.23 -4.48 31.37
N LEU A 3 19.12 -5.21 31.34
CA LEU A 3 18.79 -6.13 30.24
C LEU A 3 17.86 -5.39 29.28
N THR A 4 18.44 -4.93 28.16
CA THR A 4 17.72 -4.42 26.99
C THR A 4 17.10 -5.61 26.26
N SER A 5 15.78 -5.74 26.29
CA SER A 5 15.05 -6.73 25.48
C SER A 5 14.67 -6.11 24.15
N THR A 6 15.34 -6.52 23.07
CA THR A 6 14.99 -6.15 21.69
C THR A 6 13.85 -7.05 21.22
N ALA A 7 12.63 -6.52 21.20
CA ALA A 7 11.51 -7.18 20.53
C ALA A 7 11.73 -7.10 19.01
N SER A 8 12.06 -8.23 18.39
CA SER A 8 12.03 -8.39 16.94
C SER A 8 10.59 -8.32 16.45
N LEU A 9 10.22 -7.22 15.80
CA LEU A 9 8.97 -7.14 15.05
C LEU A 9 9.14 -7.95 13.77
N THR A 10 8.56 -9.15 13.74
CA THR A 10 8.23 -9.83 12.48
C THR A 10 7.06 -9.07 11.85
N ALA A 11 7.40 -7.97 11.16
CA ALA A 11 6.49 -7.34 10.23
C ALA A 11 6.17 -8.39 9.16
N GLY A 12 4.88 -8.74 9.03
CA GLY A 12 4.41 -9.66 7.99
C GLY A 12 5.06 -9.31 6.66
N ALA A 13 5.73 -10.29 6.07
CA ALA A 13 6.61 -10.09 4.92
C ALA A 13 5.87 -9.34 3.81
N VAL A 14 6.13 -8.03 3.71
CA VAL A 14 5.75 -7.23 2.55
C VAL A 14 6.60 -7.80 1.42
N ASN A 15 5.97 -8.58 0.53
CA ASN A 15 6.63 -9.09 -0.66
C ASN A 15 6.95 -7.89 -1.56
N LEU A 16 8.15 -7.34 -1.39
CA LEU A 16 8.63 -6.22 -2.16
C LEU A 16 8.77 -6.67 -3.62
N PRO A 17 8.21 -5.93 -4.58
CA PRO A 17 8.34 -6.27 -5.98
C PRO A 17 9.83 -6.31 -6.36
N THR A 18 10.22 -7.42 -6.97
CA THR A 18 11.56 -7.67 -7.48
C THR A 18 11.68 -7.12 -8.89
N LYS A 19 12.91 -6.99 -9.40
CA LYS A 19 13.17 -6.57 -10.79
C LYS A 19 12.52 -7.49 -11.85
N ALA A 20 12.04 -8.67 -11.44
CA ALA A 20 11.36 -9.66 -12.28
C ALA A 20 9.82 -9.55 -12.25
N ASP A 21 9.24 -8.68 -11.43
CA ASP A 21 7.79 -8.51 -11.39
C ASP A 21 7.28 -7.66 -12.55
N THR A 22 6.19 -8.12 -13.16
CA THR A 22 5.56 -7.40 -14.27
C THR A 22 4.88 -6.13 -13.76
N PRO A 23 4.75 -5.08 -14.59
CA PRO A 23 4.00 -3.87 -14.23
C PRO A 23 2.58 -4.17 -13.72
N GLU A 24 1.94 -5.21 -14.25
CA GLU A 24 0.63 -5.69 -13.82
C GLU A 24 0.64 -6.20 -12.38
N LYS A 25 1.63 -7.04 -12.00
CA LYS A 25 1.77 -7.52 -10.62
C LYS A 25 2.02 -6.39 -9.63
N ILE A 26 2.82 -5.41 -10.02
CA ILE A 26 3.08 -4.21 -9.21
C ILE A 26 1.79 -3.41 -9.02
N ALA A 27 1.01 -3.20 -10.09
CA ALA A 27 -0.25 -2.50 -10.02
C ALA A 27 -1.27 -3.21 -9.12
N ASP A 28 -1.36 -4.55 -9.22
CA ASP A 28 -2.26 -5.34 -8.38
C ASP A 28 -1.86 -5.34 -6.91
N ALA A 29 -0.57 -5.49 -6.60
CA ALA A 29 -0.06 -5.37 -5.24
C ALA A 29 -0.30 -3.97 -4.67
N ALA A 30 -0.14 -2.92 -5.48
CA ALA A 30 -0.37 -1.55 -5.06
C ALA A 30 -1.86 -1.25 -4.79
N LYS A 31 -2.78 -1.83 -5.58
CA LYS A 31 -4.24 -1.80 -5.30
C LYS A 31 -4.58 -2.54 -4.01
N GLN A 32 -3.95 -3.69 -3.76
CA GLN A 32 -4.14 -4.44 -2.51
C GLN A 32 -3.67 -3.62 -1.30
N PHE A 33 -2.50 -2.99 -1.39
CA PHE A 33 -2.00 -2.08 -0.35
C PHE A 33 -2.96 -0.91 -0.10
N GLU A 34 -3.45 -0.26 -1.16
CA GLU A 34 -4.41 0.83 -1.04
C GLU A 34 -5.72 0.37 -0.38
N SER A 35 -6.20 -0.84 -0.67
CA SER A 35 -7.38 -1.40 0.00
C SER A 35 -7.19 -1.58 1.50
N LEU A 36 -6.00 -2.00 1.94
CA LEU A 36 -5.67 -2.13 3.36
C LEU A 36 -5.60 -0.76 4.04
N LEU A 37 -5.03 0.24 3.37
CA LEU A 37 -4.97 1.60 3.91
C LEU A 37 -6.38 2.20 4.05
N ILE A 38 -7.21 2.08 3.01
CA ILE A 38 -8.61 2.56 3.05
C ILE A 38 -9.36 1.85 4.17
N GLY A 39 -9.20 0.53 4.30
CA GLY A 39 -9.80 -0.23 5.41
C GLY A 39 -9.37 0.30 6.77
N GLN A 40 -8.08 0.58 6.96
CA GLN A 40 -7.58 1.16 8.21
C GLN A 40 -8.12 2.57 8.44
N LEU A 41 -8.23 3.41 7.40
CA LEU A 41 -8.80 4.75 7.51
C LEU A 41 -10.27 4.69 7.94
N LEU A 42 -11.08 3.85 7.30
CA LEU A 42 -12.50 3.66 7.65
C LEU A 42 -12.65 3.19 9.10
N LYS A 43 -11.83 2.21 9.51
CA LYS A 43 -11.77 1.74 10.89
C LYS A 43 -11.43 2.86 11.87
N THR A 44 -10.40 3.66 11.59
CA THR A 44 -10.04 4.79 12.46
C THR A 44 -11.12 5.86 12.49
N SER A 45 -11.84 6.09 11.39
CA SER A 45 -12.96 7.03 11.36
C SER A 45 -14.13 6.55 12.21
N ARG A 46 -14.37 5.24 12.26
CA ARG A 46 -15.39 4.62 13.12
C ARG A 46 -15.01 4.71 14.58
N GLU A 47 -13.77 4.34 14.92
CA GLU A 47 -13.22 4.43 16.28
C GLU A 47 -13.10 5.89 16.76
N ALA A 48 -12.76 6.84 15.88
CA ALA A 48 -12.78 8.26 16.22
C ALA A 48 -14.22 8.81 16.35
N GLY A 49 -15.18 8.19 15.65
CA GLY A 49 -16.60 8.52 15.66
C GLY A 49 -17.40 7.81 16.75
N GLU A 50 -16.76 7.14 17.71
CA GLU A 50 -17.35 6.32 18.80
C GLU A 50 -18.30 7.11 19.73
N SER A 51 -18.44 8.42 19.54
CA SER A 51 -19.47 9.24 20.20
C SER A 51 -20.67 9.64 19.32
N GLY A 52 -20.82 9.15 18.08
CA GLY A 52 -21.94 9.64 17.27
C GLY A 52 -22.32 9.04 15.91
N TRP A 53 -21.71 7.97 15.37
CA TRP A 53 -22.16 7.46 14.06
C TRP A 53 -23.26 6.38 14.14
N MET A 54 -23.21 5.43 15.07
CA MET A 54 -24.31 4.52 15.34
C MET A 54 -24.38 4.31 16.83
N GLY A 55 -25.58 4.47 17.39
CA GLY A 55 -25.83 4.38 18.83
C GLY A 55 -25.21 3.15 19.49
N THR A 56 -25.04 3.29 20.80
CA THR A 56 -24.39 2.39 21.77
C THR A 56 -24.98 0.98 21.90
N ASP A 57 -25.72 0.49 20.90
CA ASP A 57 -26.49 -0.76 20.90
C ASP A 57 -26.23 -1.60 19.64
N SER A 58 -25.01 -1.59 19.10
CA SER A 58 -24.65 -2.50 17.99
C SER A 58 -24.30 -3.87 18.55
N ASP A 59 -25.24 -4.83 18.42
CA ASP A 59 -25.00 -6.26 18.66
C ASP A 59 -23.73 -6.75 17.93
N ASP A 60 -23.02 -7.72 18.51
CA ASP A 60 -21.78 -8.31 17.94
C ASP A 60 -21.94 -8.73 16.47
N ALA A 61 -23.12 -9.23 16.08
CA ALA A 61 -23.44 -9.60 14.71
C ALA A 61 -23.49 -8.39 13.75
N GLY A 62 -23.95 -7.23 14.23
CA GLY A 62 -23.95 -5.97 13.49
C GLY A 62 -22.54 -5.45 13.24
N GLN A 63 -21.64 -5.59 14.23
CA GLN A 63 -20.23 -5.22 14.07
C GLN A 63 -19.53 -6.07 13.00
N ILE A 64 -19.72 -7.39 13.01
CA ILE A 64 -19.15 -8.28 11.98
C ILE A 64 -19.68 -7.93 10.58
N GLY A 65 -20.99 -7.65 10.46
CA GLY A 65 -21.60 -7.24 9.20
C GLY A 65 -21.00 -5.93 8.66
N MET A 66 -20.79 -4.95 9.54
CA MET A 66 -20.17 -3.68 9.19
C MET A 66 -18.70 -3.84 8.80
N GLU A 67 -17.92 -4.63 9.54
CA GLU A 67 -16.52 -4.91 9.19
C GLU A 67 -16.39 -5.59 7.81
N MET A 68 -17.26 -6.55 7.50
CA MET A 68 -17.30 -7.18 6.19
C MET A 68 -17.67 -6.19 5.09
N ALA A 69 -18.66 -5.31 5.33
CA ALA A 69 -19.06 -4.28 4.39
C ALA A 69 -17.92 -3.28 4.13
N GLU A 70 -17.22 -2.84 5.19
CA GLU A 70 -16.06 -1.96 5.10
C GLU A 70 -14.94 -2.59 4.27
N GLN A 71 -14.64 -3.88 4.50
CA GLN A 71 -13.62 -4.59 3.71
C GLN A 71 -13.98 -4.65 2.21
N GLN A 72 -15.25 -4.94 1.89
CA GLN A 72 -15.69 -4.97 0.49
C GLN A 72 -15.69 -3.58 -0.14
N PHE A 73 -16.12 -2.58 0.61
CA PHE A 73 -16.10 -1.19 0.16
C PHE A 73 -14.67 -0.70 -0.11
N ALA A 74 -13.72 -0.99 0.79
CA ALA A 74 -12.32 -0.63 0.63
C ALA A 74 -11.68 -1.30 -0.62
N ARG A 75 -11.99 -2.58 -0.86
CA ARG A 75 -11.55 -3.31 -2.07
C ARG A 75 -12.13 -2.69 -3.34
N MET A 76 -13.43 -2.38 -3.36
CA MET A 76 -14.08 -1.75 -4.50
C MET A 76 -13.49 -0.36 -4.76
N LEU A 77 -13.26 0.43 -3.71
CA LEU A 77 -12.71 1.78 -3.83
C LEU A 77 -11.29 1.73 -4.41
N ALA A 78 -10.41 0.88 -3.86
CA ALA A 78 -9.06 0.68 -4.38
C ALA A 78 -9.05 0.13 -5.83
N ALA A 79 -9.96 -0.79 -6.17
CA ALA A 79 -10.07 -1.31 -7.53
C ALA A 79 -10.43 -0.24 -8.57
N ASN A 80 -11.19 0.79 -8.16
CA ASN A 80 -11.55 1.94 -8.97
C ASN A 80 -10.55 3.12 -8.86
N GLY A 81 -9.42 2.92 -8.17
CA GLY A 81 -8.34 3.92 -8.05
C GLY A 81 -8.44 4.83 -6.84
N GLY A 82 -9.37 4.57 -5.90
CA GLY A 82 -9.48 5.14 -4.55
C GLY A 82 -8.82 6.48 -4.29
N LEU A 83 -7.63 6.42 -3.69
CA LEU A 83 -6.81 7.58 -3.31
C LEU A 83 -5.74 7.91 -4.37
N GLY A 84 -5.62 7.09 -5.41
CA GLY A 84 -4.65 7.23 -6.50
C GLY A 84 -3.26 6.69 -6.17
N MET A 85 -3.09 6.03 -5.02
CA MET A 85 -1.75 5.58 -4.58
C MET A 85 -1.23 4.42 -5.42
N ALA A 86 -2.10 3.52 -5.88
CA ALA A 86 -1.69 2.41 -6.72
C ALA A 86 -0.99 2.88 -8.01
N LYS A 87 -1.50 3.97 -8.60
CA LYS A 87 -0.90 4.61 -9.77
C LYS A 87 0.46 5.24 -9.45
N MET A 88 0.54 6.01 -8.36
CA MET A 88 1.78 6.67 -7.94
C MET A 88 2.90 5.65 -7.66
N ILE A 89 2.57 4.54 -6.99
CA ILE A 89 3.50 3.44 -6.73
C ILE A 89 3.98 2.83 -8.05
N GLY A 90 3.06 2.51 -8.97
CA GLY A 90 3.40 1.99 -10.29
C GLY A 90 4.36 2.91 -11.06
N GLU A 91 4.04 4.20 -11.14
CA GLU A 91 4.87 5.21 -11.82
C GLU A 91 6.26 5.37 -11.18
N GLY A 92 6.35 5.37 -9.85
CA GLY A 92 7.61 5.46 -9.11
C GLY A 92 8.52 4.25 -9.35
N LEU A 93 7.95 3.05 -9.37
CA LEU A 93 8.72 1.82 -9.61
C LEU A 93 9.16 1.70 -11.07
N THR A 94 8.32 2.04 -12.05
CA THR A 94 8.71 2.07 -13.46
C THR A 94 9.82 3.09 -13.74
N ARG A 95 9.77 4.26 -13.09
CA ARG A 95 10.85 5.26 -13.19
C ARG A 95 12.18 4.74 -12.62
N SER A 96 12.11 3.98 -11.52
CA SER A 96 13.30 3.44 -10.85
C SER A 96 13.92 2.25 -11.59
N SER A 97 13.13 1.51 -12.39
CA SER A 97 13.59 0.36 -13.16
C SER A 97 14.24 0.70 -14.49
N ASN A 98 14.07 1.93 -14.98
CA ASN A 98 14.70 2.45 -16.19
C ASN A 98 15.89 3.38 -15.85
N PRO A 99 17.10 2.84 -15.59
CA PRO A 99 18.29 3.67 -15.50
C PRO A 99 18.51 4.33 -16.85
N GLN A 100 18.35 5.64 -16.89
CA GLN A 100 18.64 6.48 -18.04
C GLN A 100 20.09 6.20 -18.49
N PRO A 101 20.34 5.92 -19.78
CA PRO A 101 21.69 5.87 -20.28
C PRO A 101 22.26 7.28 -20.21
N THR A 102 23.14 7.51 -19.23
CA THR A 102 24.04 8.66 -19.22
C THR A 102 24.91 8.55 -20.46
N ALA A 103 24.64 9.44 -21.41
CA ALA A 103 25.43 9.61 -22.61
C ALA A 103 26.84 10.06 -22.24
N GLU A 104 27.74 9.11 -21.98
CA GLU A 104 29.19 9.32 -21.89
C GLU A 104 29.89 8.18 -22.65
N SER A 105 29.67 8.14 -23.97
CA SER A 105 30.47 7.33 -24.89
C SER A 105 30.61 8.06 -26.23
N THR A 106 31.17 9.27 -26.20
CA THR A 106 31.73 9.96 -27.38
C THR A 106 32.83 10.93 -26.93
N ALA A 107 33.97 10.40 -26.47
CA ALA A 107 35.21 11.17 -26.29
C ALA A 107 36.45 10.29 -26.47
N ALA A 108 36.37 9.28 -27.33
CA ALA A 108 37.50 8.45 -27.71
C ALA A 108 37.57 8.31 -29.24
N GLU A 109 37.51 9.42 -29.98
CA GLU A 109 37.85 9.42 -31.40
C GLU A 109 38.20 10.83 -31.91
N SER A 110 39.33 11.40 -31.44
CA SER A 110 40.09 12.39 -32.22
C SER A 110 41.49 12.63 -31.63
N ALA A 111 42.44 11.76 -31.96
CA ALA A 111 43.85 12.10 -32.16
C ALA A 111 44.60 10.83 -32.56
N GLY A 112 44.63 10.58 -33.88
CA GLY A 112 45.77 9.92 -34.50
C GLY A 112 46.92 10.89 -34.68
#